data_AF-A0A4Q3DR16-F1
#
_entry.id   AF-A0A4Q3DR16-F1
#
_cell.length_a   1.000
_cell.length_b   1.000
_cell.length_c   1.000
_cell.angle_alpha   90.00
_cell.angle_beta   90.00
_cell.angle_gamma   90.00
#
_symmetry.space_group_name_H-M   'P 1'
#
loop_
_entity.id
_entity.type
_entity.pdbx_description
1 polymer ?
#
loop_
_entity_poly.entity_id
_entity_poly.type
_entity_poly.pdbx_seq_one_letter_code
_entity_poly.pdbx_strand_id
1 'polypeptide(L)' 'SVGGGRQLKRLRPAPQGRGYRIRKRSNHVTLIVDSKNDNN' A
#
# COMPACT_ATOMS: atom_id res chain seq x y z
N SER A 1 5.69 7.74 -9.58
CA SER A 1 6.30 6.44 -9.27
C SER A 1 5.76 5.91 -7.94
N VAL A 2 5.76 4.58 -7.74
CA VAL A 2 5.20 3.93 -6.56
C VAL A 2 6.28 3.07 -5.91
N GLY A 3 6.80 3.53 -4.76
CA GLY A 3 7.81 2.83 -3.98
C GLY A 3 7.19 1.86 -2.95
N GLY A 4 8.00 0.91 -2.48
CA GLY A 4 7.58 -0.07 -1.49
C GLY A 4 7.46 0.54 -0.08
N GLY A 5 6.26 0.50 0.50
CA GLY A 5 6.02 0.84 1.91
C GLY A 5 6.19 -0.36 2.86
N ARG A 6 6.33 -0.09 4.16
CA ARG A 6 6.45 -1.12 5.21
C ARG A 6 5.17 -1.97 5.27
N GLN A 7 5.30 -3.28 5.46
CA GLN A 7 4.16 -4.18 5.59
C GLN A 7 3.83 -4.49 7.05
N LEU A 8 2.58 -4.25 7.46
CA LEU A 8 2.07 -4.62 8.77
C LEU A 8 1.45 -6.02 8.72
N LYS A 9 1.82 -6.88 9.68
CA LYS A 9 1.24 -8.22 9.86
C LYS A 9 0.13 -8.16 10.92
N ARG A 10 -0.98 -8.86 10.67
CA ARG A 10 -2.10 -9.06 11.59
C ARG A 10 -2.54 -10.52 11.56
N LEU A 11 -3.20 -10.98 12.62
CA LEU A 11 -3.84 -12.30 12.69
C LEU A 11 -5.35 -12.14 12.51
N ARG A 12 -5.97 -13.10 11.84
CA ARG A 12 -7.43 -13.28 11.82
C ARG A 12 -7.74 -14.65 12.42
N PRO A 13 -8.72 -14.74 13.35
CA PRO A 13 -9.16 -16.02 13.86
C PRO A 13 -9.75 -16.87 12.72
N ALA A 14 -9.44 -18.17 12.73
CA ALA A 14 -9.99 -19.16 11.84
C ALA A 14 -10.52 -20.36 12.66
N PRO A 15 -11.39 -21.20 12.09
CA PRO A 15 -11.97 -22.35 12.79
C PRO A 15 -10.88 -23.29 13.35
N GLN A 16 -11.24 -24.04 14.41
CA GLN A 16 -10.36 -25.06 15.03
C GLN A 16 -9.04 -24.50 15.59
N GLY A 17 -9.07 -23.31 16.21
CA GLY A 17 -7.89 -22.70 16.84
C GLY A 17 -6.81 -22.23 15.84
N ARG A 18 -7.14 -22.17 14.55
CA ARG A 18 -6.22 -21.71 13.50
C ARG A 18 -6.21 -20.19 13.44
N GLY A 19 -5.09 -19.63 13.00
CA GLY A 19 -4.95 -18.21 12.71
C GLY A 19 -4.42 -18.00 11.31
N TYR A 20 -5.13 -17.22 10.50
CA TYR A 20 -4.64 -16.81 9.18
C TYR A 20 -3.90 -15.48 9.26
N ARG A 21 -2.84 -15.34 8.46
CA ARG A 21 -2.04 -14.12 8.40
C ARG A 21 -2.67 -13.13 7.41
N ILE A 22 -2.98 -11.93 7.88
CA ILE A 22 -3.33 -10.79 7.02
C ILE A 22 -2.11 -9.89 6.89
N ARG A 23 -1.82 -9.48 5.65
CA ARG A 23 -0.75 -8.51 5.33
C ARG A 23 -1.39 -7.19 4.91
N LYS A 24 -1.16 -6.13 5.66
CA LYS A 24 -1.57 -4.76 5.29
C LYS A 24 -0.37 -4.07 4.65
N ARG A 25 -0.40 -3.92 3.33
CA ARG A 25 0.64 -3.24 2.55
C ARG A 25 0.35 -1.75 2.57
N SER A 26 1.29 -0.93 3.04
CA SER A 26 1.27 0.50 2.78
C SER A 26 2.00 0.79 1.48
N ASN A 27 1.74 1.97 0.91
CA ASN A 27 2.32 2.38 -0.36
C ASN A 27 3.00 3.75 -0.23
N HIS A 28 4.13 3.93 -0.92
CA HIS A 28 4.82 5.23 -1.00
C HIS A 28 4.64 5.79 -2.41
N VAL A 29 3.60 6.59 -2.61
CA VAL A 29 3.23 7.14 -3.92
C VAL A 29 3.90 8.50 -4.09
N THR A 30 4.66 8.65 -5.18
CA THR A 30 5.30 9.91 -5.57
C THR A 30 4.72 10.35 -6.90
N LEU A 31 4.07 11.51 -6.94
CA LEU A 31 3.53 12.11 -8.15
C LEU A 31 4.47 13.24 -8.56
N ILE A 32 4.94 13.19 -9.79
CA ILE A 32 5.70 14.29 -10.40
C ILE A 32 4.68 15.03 -11.25
N VAL A 33 4.45 16.29 -10.90
CA VAL A 33 3.52 17.16 -11.62
C VAL A 33 4.38 18.19 -12.34
N ASP A 34 4.24 18.28 -13.65
CA ASP A 34 4.81 19.35 -14.45
C ASP A 34 3.71 20.37 -14.77
N SER A 35 4.08 21.63 -14.92
CA SER A 35 3.17 22.69 -15.29
C SER A 35 2.80 22.51 -16.75
N LYS A 36 1.50 22.42 -17.07
CA LYS A 36 1.06 22.47 -18.45
C LYS A 36 1.42 23.85 -18.99
N ASN A 37 2.34 23.89 -19.95
CA ASN A 37 2.72 25.10 -20.66
C ASN A 37 1.59 25.43 -21.65
N ASP A 38 0.47 25.95 -21.14
CA ASP A 38 -0.67 26.39 -21.92
C ASP A 38 -0.29 27.67 -22.69
N ASN A 39 0.44 27.46 -23.79
CA ASN A 39 0.66 28.46 -24.84
C ASN A 39 -0.42 28.26 -25.91
N ASN A 40 -1.65 28.72 -25.63
CA ASN A 40 -2.66 29.06 -26.64
C ASN A 40 -3.69 30.01 -26.05
#